data_AF-A0A432K767-F1
#
_entry.id   AF-A0A432K767-F1
#
_cell.length_a   1.000
_cell.length_b   1.000
_cell.length_c   1.000
_cell.angle_alpha   90.00
_cell.angle_beta   90.00
_cell.angle_gamma   90.00
#
_symmetry.space_group_name_H-M   'P 1'
#
loop_
_entity.id
_entity.type
_entity.pdbx_description
1 polymer ?
#
loop_
_entity_poly.entity_id
_entity_poly.type
_entity_poly.pdbx_seq_one_letter_code
_entity_poly.pdbx_strand_id
1 'polypeptide(L)'
;MIRVALNLENPEDLQSAKAEWKFAPGLVPGEDNEGLVARLSGSPARLADYDDSGWEVCENVQVGRSSGLTFGWFRITVTLPEQVQGRDIKGCRIFFETC
;
A
#
# COMPACT_ATOMS: atom_id res chain seq x y z
N MET A 1 10.14 -26.04 -0.19
CA MET A 1 10.47 -24.80 -0.93
C MET A 1 10.91 -23.78 0.09
N ILE A 2 12.10 -23.19 -0.04
CA ILE A 2 12.51 -22.16 0.91
C ILE A 2 11.92 -20.83 0.46
N ARG A 3 11.15 -20.19 1.32
CA ARG A 3 10.56 -18.89 1.09
C ARG A 3 11.43 -17.81 1.75
N VAL A 4 11.65 -16.71 1.04
CA VAL A 4 12.12 -15.45 1.60
C VAL A 4 10.98 -14.44 1.52
N ALA A 5 10.96 -13.47 2.41
CA ALA A 5 9.88 -12.49 2.50
C ALA A 5 10.44 -11.10 2.82
N LEU A 6 9.77 -10.09 2.28
CA LEU A 6 9.85 -8.71 2.72
C LEU A 6 8.58 -8.43 3.51
N ASN A 7 8.71 -8.05 4.77
CA ASN A 7 7.60 -7.58 5.57
C ASN A 7 7.37 -6.09 5.23
N LEU A 8 6.28 -5.80 4.52
CA LEU A 8 5.94 -4.42 4.14
C LEU A 8 5.50 -3.55 5.34
N GLU A 9 5.49 -4.08 6.57
CA GLU A 9 5.33 -3.32 7.80
C GLU A 9 6.65 -3.05 8.53
N ASN A 10 7.74 -3.67 8.09
CA ASN A 10 9.07 -3.49 8.67
C ASN A 10 9.83 -2.37 7.92
N PRO A 11 10.34 -1.34 8.62
CA PRO A 11 11.06 -0.23 7.98
C PRO A 11 12.33 -0.62 7.21
N GLU A 12 13.08 -1.63 7.67
CA GLU A 12 14.30 -2.09 7.00
C GLU A 12 13.96 -2.81 5.68
N ASP A 13 12.92 -3.64 5.69
CA ASP A 13 12.43 -4.31 4.49
C ASP A 13 11.85 -3.29 3.49
N LEU A 14 11.10 -2.28 3.96
CA LEU A 14 10.63 -1.17 3.14
C LEU A 14 11.80 -0.41 2.49
N GLN A 15 12.86 -0.13 3.24
CA GLN A 15 14.06 0.52 2.71
C GLN A 15 14.72 -0.34 1.62
N SER A 16 14.86 -1.66 1.84
CA SER A 16 15.43 -2.58 0.86
C SER A 16 14.62 -2.62 -0.45
N ALA A 17 13.30 -2.47 -0.32
CA ALA A 17 12.33 -2.44 -1.41
C ALA A 17 12.17 -1.05 -2.05
N LYS A 18 12.88 -0.02 -1.57
CA LYS A 18 12.68 1.39 -1.93
C LYS A 18 11.20 1.79 -1.88
N ALA A 19 10.51 1.30 -0.85
CA ALA A 19 9.07 1.38 -0.73
C ALA A 19 8.67 2.26 0.44
N GLU A 20 7.54 2.94 0.28
CA GLU A 20 6.92 3.76 1.31
C GLU A 20 5.41 3.59 1.17
N TRP A 21 4.71 3.48 2.30
CA TRP A 21 3.26 3.47 2.31
C TRP A 21 2.72 4.89 2.21
N LYS A 22 1.68 5.04 1.40
CA LYS A 22 0.92 6.27 1.24
C LYS A 22 -0.53 6.03 1.60
N PHE A 23 -1.16 7.05 2.18
CA PHE A 23 -2.55 7.03 2.59
C PHE A 23 -3.32 8.21 2.02
N ALA A 24 -4.55 7.95 1.58
CA ALA A 24 -5.53 8.99 1.32
C ALA A 24 -6.92 8.58 1.86
N PRO A 25 -7.64 9.51 2.51
CA PRO A 25 -9.00 9.26 2.97
C PRO A 25 -10.01 9.34 1.82
N GLY A 26 -11.22 8.85 2.08
CA GLY A 26 -12.37 9.00 1.19
C GLY A 26 -12.57 7.83 0.23
N LEU A 27 -13.79 7.72 -0.29
CA LEU A 27 -14.12 6.73 -1.31
C LEU A 27 -13.37 7.05 -2.62
N VAL A 28 -13.19 8.34 -2.89
CA VAL A 28 -12.36 8.89 -3.96
C VAL A 28 -11.24 9.71 -3.29
N PRO A 29 -9.96 9.29 -3.39
CA PRO A 29 -8.84 10.07 -2.88
C PRO A 29 -8.84 11.48 -3.46
N GLY A 30 -8.70 12.48 -2.59
CA GLY A 30 -8.73 13.91 -2.95
C GLY A 30 -10.12 14.56 -2.90
N GLU A 31 -11.18 13.77 -2.75
CA GLU A 31 -12.55 14.27 -2.54
C GLU A 31 -12.95 14.13 -1.07
N ASP A 32 -14.00 14.86 -0.67
CA ASP A 32 -14.54 14.79 0.69
C ASP A 32 -15.06 13.38 1.02
N ASN A 33 -14.77 12.91 2.24
CA ASN A 33 -15.30 11.64 2.72
C ASN A 33 -16.76 11.80 3.19
N GLU A 34 -17.69 11.70 2.24
CA GLU A 34 -19.13 11.89 2.48
C GLU A 34 -19.87 10.63 2.97
N GLY A 35 -19.18 9.50 3.17
CA GLY A 35 -19.80 8.24 3.59
C GLY A 35 -20.87 7.76 2.60
N LEU A 36 -22.14 7.67 3.04
CA LEU A 36 -23.29 7.27 2.20
C LEU A 36 -24.02 8.45 1.53
N VAL A 37 -23.62 9.69 1.78
CA VAL A 37 -24.29 10.89 1.26
C VAL A 37 -24.13 10.99 -0.26
N ALA A 38 -22.91 10.74 -0.76
CA ALA A 38 -22.58 10.79 -2.20
C ALA A 38 -23.34 9.74 -3.04
N ARG A 39 -23.78 8.63 -2.42
CA ARG A 39 -24.46 7.49 -3.08
C ARG A 39 -23.73 6.95 -4.31
N LEU A 40 -22.41 7.10 -4.36
CA LEU A 40 -21.58 6.51 -5.41
C LEU A 40 -21.62 4.98 -5.30
N SER A 41 -21.79 4.30 -6.43
CA SER A 41 -21.76 2.82 -6.48
C SER A 41 -20.36 2.25 -6.25
N GLY A 42 -19.32 3.08 -6.42
CA GLY A 42 -17.93 2.73 -6.23
C GLY A 42 -17.02 3.78 -6.86
N SER A 43 -15.72 3.60 -6.72
CA SER A 43 -14.71 4.42 -7.38
C SER A 43 -13.72 3.54 -8.15
N PRO A 44 -13.17 4.01 -9.29
CA PRO A 44 -12.23 3.22 -10.09
C PRO A 44 -10.98 2.82 -9.30
N ALA A 45 -10.38 1.68 -9.63
CA ALA A 45 -9.07 1.31 -9.08
C ALA A 45 -8.00 2.33 -9.50
N ARG A 46 -7.07 2.63 -8.58
CA ARG A 46 -5.94 3.54 -8.86
C ARG A 46 -4.82 2.67 -9.42
N LEU A 47 -4.70 2.64 -10.75
CA LEU A 47 -3.72 1.83 -11.45
C LEU A 47 -2.29 2.30 -11.17
N ALA A 48 -1.29 1.59 -11.70
CA ALA A 48 0.12 1.85 -11.40
C ALA A 48 0.59 3.28 -11.79
N ASP A 49 -0.07 3.91 -12.75
CA ASP A 49 0.20 5.27 -13.25
C ASP A 49 -0.52 6.39 -12.48
N TYR A 50 -1.36 6.04 -11.50
CA TYR A 50 -2.03 7.04 -10.67
C TYR A 50 -1.01 7.87 -9.86
N ASP A 51 -1.11 9.19 -9.96
CA ASP A 51 -0.29 10.14 -9.21
C ASP A 51 -0.74 10.22 -7.75
N ASP A 52 0.07 9.65 -6.86
CA ASP A 52 -0.11 9.66 -5.41
C ASP A 52 0.90 10.59 -4.73
N SER A 53 1.54 11.52 -5.46
CA SER A 53 2.55 12.43 -4.90
C SER A 53 2.00 13.34 -3.79
N GLY A 54 0.70 13.67 -3.85
CA GLY A 54 0.01 14.47 -2.83
C GLY A 54 -0.54 13.68 -1.64
N TRP A 55 -0.37 12.35 -1.59
CA TRP A 55 -0.90 11.53 -0.49
C TRP A 55 -0.01 11.63 0.75
N GLU A 56 -0.62 11.37 1.91
CA GLU A 56 0.10 11.36 3.18
C GLU A 56 1.05 10.16 3.24
N VAL A 57 2.28 10.37 3.72
CA VAL A 57 3.18 9.27 4.07
C VAL A 57 2.64 8.55 5.30
N CYS A 58 2.43 7.24 5.19
CA CYS A 58 1.90 6.40 6.24
C CYS A 58 3.03 5.59 6.89
N GLU A 59 3.54 6.05 8.03
CA GLU A 59 4.64 5.40 8.73
C GLU A 59 4.26 4.03 9.33
N ASN A 60 2.99 3.83 9.64
CA ASN A 60 2.49 2.60 10.25
C ASN A 60 1.06 2.28 9.78
N VAL A 61 0.94 1.27 8.94
CA VAL A 61 -0.33 0.80 8.37
C VAL A 61 -1.22 0.06 9.38
N GLN A 62 -0.68 -0.35 10.54
CA GLN A 62 -1.43 -1.00 11.61
C GLN A 62 -2.23 -0.01 12.47
N VAL A 63 -1.93 1.29 12.37
CA VAL A 63 -2.67 2.33 13.11
C VAL A 63 -4.02 2.54 12.42
N GLY A 64 -5.10 2.23 13.13
CA GLY A 64 -6.45 2.46 12.67
C GLY A 64 -6.73 3.96 12.44
N ARG A 65 -7.21 4.30 11.24
CA ARG A 65 -7.50 5.69 10.81
C ARG A 65 -9.01 5.98 10.70
N SER A 66 -9.86 5.13 11.27
CA SER A 66 -11.31 5.21 11.11
C SER A 66 -11.97 6.23 12.05
N SER A 67 -12.85 7.05 11.49
CA SER A 67 -13.83 7.87 12.22
C SER A 67 -15.20 7.71 11.55
N GLY A 68 -16.18 7.13 12.25
CA GLY A 68 -17.48 6.79 11.68
C GLY A 68 -17.38 5.82 10.49
N LEU A 69 -18.17 6.03 9.44
CA LEU A 69 -18.02 5.31 8.18
C LEU A 69 -16.83 5.89 7.41
N THR A 70 -15.76 5.12 7.30
CA THR A 70 -14.52 5.55 6.67
C THR A 70 -14.20 4.69 5.46
N PHE A 71 -13.91 5.36 4.34
CA PHE A 71 -13.17 4.78 3.23
C PHE A 71 -11.75 5.31 3.28
N GLY A 72 -10.79 4.48 2.87
CA GLY A 72 -9.40 4.88 2.82
C GLY A 72 -8.65 4.02 1.83
N TRP A 73 -7.58 4.60 1.30
CA TRP A 73 -6.70 3.96 0.34
C TRP A 73 -5.31 3.89 0.93
N PHE A 74 -4.72 2.69 0.88
CA PHE A 74 -3.32 2.47 1.15
C PHE A 74 -2.64 2.09 -0.16
N ARG A 75 -1.54 2.73 -0.47
CA ARG A 75 -0.79 2.51 -1.70
C ARG A 75 0.69 2.38 -1.39
N ILE A 76 1.36 1.49 -2.11
CA ILE A 76 2.79 1.26 -2.00
C ILE A 76 3.35 0.94 -3.37
N THR A 77 4.54 1.47 -3.66
CA THR A 77 5.32 1.08 -4.83
C THR A 77 6.52 0.28 -4.34
N VAL A 78 6.64 -0.96 -4.84
CA VAL A 78 7.70 -1.89 -4.42
C VAL A 78 8.68 -2.09 -5.55
N THR A 79 9.95 -1.73 -5.31
CA THR A 79 11.06 -2.16 -6.17
C THR A 79 11.52 -3.53 -5.71
N LEU A 80 11.49 -4.52 -6.60
CA LEU A 80 12.03 -5.84 -6.29
C LEU A 80 13.56 -5.74 -6.18
N PRO A 81 14.15 -6.02 -5.01
CA PRO A 81 15.60 -6.01 -4.87
C PRO A 81 16.22 -7.22 -5.59
N GLU A 82 17.51 -7.17 -5.90
CA GLU A 82 18.21 -8.33 -6.49
C GLU A 82 18.27 -9.50 -5.51
N GLN A 83 18.37 -9.20 -4.21
CA GLN A 83 18.42 -10.19 -3.16
C GLN A 83 17.46 -9.85 -2.01
N VAL A 84 16.90 -10.87 -1.40
CA VAL A 84 16.13 -10.78 -0.15
C VAL A 84 16.78 -11.72 0.86
N GLN A 85 17.15 -11.20 2.04
CA GLN A 85 17.81 -11.97 3.10
C GLN A 85 19.04 -12.75 2.59
N GLY A 86 19.86 -12.12 1.73
CA GLY A 86 21.08 -12.70 1.17
C GLY A 86 20.86 -13.75 0.06
N ARG A 87 19.66 -13.85 -0.51
CA ARG A 87 19.34 -14.78 -1.59
C ARG A 87 18.91 -14.06 -2.86
N ASP A 88 19.50 -14.43 -3.98
CA ASP A 88 19.05 -14.00 -5.31
C ASP A 88 17.60 -14.47 -5.56
N ILE A 89 16.74 -13.53 -5.97
CA ILE A 89 15.32 -13.78 -6.24
C ILE A 89 14.99 -13.85 -7.74
N LYS A 90 15.99 -13.76 -8.62
CA LYS A 90 15.81 -13.81 -10.06
C LYS A 90 15.16 -15.12 -10.49
N GLY A 91 14.04 -15.03 -11.21
CA GLY A 91 13.28 -16.19 -11.68
C GLY A 91 12.40 -16.85 -10.61
N CYS A 92 12.38 -16.33 -9.37
CA CYS A 92 11.43 -16.77 -8.36
C CYS A 92 10.00 -16.28 -8.67
N ARG A 93 9.01 -16.99 -8.13
CA ARG A 93 7.61 -16.53 -8.13
C ARG A 93 7.38 -15.58 -6.96
N ILE A 94 6.61 -14.54 -7.23
CA ILE A 94 6.22 -13.53 -6.25
C ILE A 94 4.80 -13.81 -5.80
N PHE A 95 4.58 -13.73 -4.50
CA PHE A 95 3.27 -13.85 -3.89
C PHE A 95 3.07 -12.65 -2.97
N PHE A 96 1.91 -12.02 -3.07
CA PHE A 96 1.42 -11.10 -2.05
C PHE A 96 0.56 -11.89 -1.08
N GLU A 97 0.79 -11.71 0.20
CA GLU A 97 -0.04 -12.30 1.24
C GLU A 97 -0.37 -11.26 2.29
N THR A 98 -1.54 -11.43 2.88
CA THR A 98 -1.95 -10.76 4.10
C THR A 98 -2.00 -11.81 5.20
N CYS A 99 -1.74 -11.41 6.44
CA CYS A 99 -1.88 -12.27 7.62
C CYS A 99 -3.34 -12.70 7.86
#